data_AF-A0A1V6ELU3-F1
#
_entry.id   AF-A0A1V6ELU3-F1
#
_cell.length_a   1.000
_cell.length_b   1.000
_cell.length_c   1.000
_cell.angle_alpha   90.00
_cell.angle_beta   90.00
_cell.angle_gamma   90.00
#
_symmetry.space_group_name_H-M   'P 1'
#
loop_
_entity.id
_entity.type
_entity.pdbx_description
1 polymer ?
#
loop_
_entity_poly.entity_id
_entity_poly.type
_entity_poly.pdbx_seq_one_letter_code
_entity_poly.pdbx_strand_id
1 'polypeptide(L)'
;MCLGVKASYLGSKVLEAKYISKSYGELKLLEDFYYQFAPFEKVGIVGANGSGKTTFLRLLMGEEPCDRGSIDIGSTVRFGYFSQEGLSFDENKKVIDVVRDIAEEISLGNGKKLSASQFLTHFLFSPEVQHHYASKLSGGEKRRLYLCTVLMTNPNFLVLDEPTNDLDILSLNILEEYLVSFKGCVLVVSHDRFFMDKIVDHLLVFEGDAIVRDFPGNYTQYREWKEQQEALLRKEKESERKSKTNLPDIEPKKEESSANRKRTYREEQEFIALEKEIAQIEENIALIENDLASGQLEGSAIEQKCIELSRLNQELDKKAQRWMELGELEKK
;
A
#
# COMPACT_ATOMS: atom_id res chain seq x y z
N MET A 1 6.05 0.71 29.30
CA MET A 1 5.80 2.03 29.95
C MET A 1 5.27 2.92 28.84
N CYS A 2 3.99 3.28 28.84
CA CYS A 2 3.32 3.85 27.67
C CYS A 2 3.82 5.30 27.39
N LEU A 3 4.45 5.54 26.24
CA LEU A 3 4.93 6.87 25.82
C LEU A 3 3.77 7.68 25.26
N GLY A 4 3.03 8.41 26.10
CA GLY A 4 2.12 9.44 25.58
C GLY A 4 2.92 10.65 25.11
N VAL A 5 3.08 10.88 23.80
CA VAL A 5 3.88 12.01 23.27
C VAL A 5 2.98 13.19 22.89
N LYS A 6 3.38 14.41 23.28
CA LYS A 6 2.66 15.63 22.90
C LYS A 6 3.23 16.08 21.56
N ALA A 7 2.42 15.99 20.51
CA ALA A 7 2.75 16.72 19.30
C ALA A 7 2.79 18.23 19.60
N SER A 8 3.51 18.97 18.76
CA SER A 8 3.44 20.42 18.78
C SER A 8 2.01 20.93 18.56
N TYR A 9 1.69 22.12 19.10
CA TYR A 9 0.34 22.70 19.00
C TYR A 9 -0.16 22.68 17.55
N LEU A 10 -1.33 22.08 17.34
CA LEU A 10 -1.98 21.96 16.05
C LEU A 10 -3.21 22.89 16.05
N GLY A 11 -3.25 23.83 15.11
CA GLY A 11 -4.39 24.72 14.92
C GLY A 11 -5.62 23.99 14.36
N SER A 12 -6.74 24.70 14.28
CA SER A 12 -8.01 24.15 13.76
C SER A 12 -7.94 23.81 12.27
N LYS A 13 -7.06 24.46 11.50
CA LYS A 13 -6.78 24.12 10.10
C LYS A 13 -5.47 23.31 10.04
N VAL A 14 -5.58 22.07 9.56
CA VAL A 14 -4.44 21.16 9.37
C VAL A 14 -3.96 21.23 7.93
N LEU A 15 -4.67 20.57 7.03
CA LEU A 15 -4.36 20.53 5.61
C LEU A 15 -5.67 20.39 4.84
N GLU A 16 -5.78 21.12 3.73
CA GLU A 16 -6.95 21.08 2.87
C GLU A 16 -6.50 20.99 1.40
N ALA A 17 -6.78 19.86 0.77
CA ALA A 17 -6.56 19.65 -0.66
C ALA A 17 -7.85 20.01 -1.42
N LYS A 18 -7.77 21.00 -2.31
CA LYS A 18 -8.92 21.54 -3.06
C LYS A 18 -8.84 21.19 -4.53
N TYR A 19 -9.64 20.21 -4.94
CA TYR A 19 -9.80 19.79 -6.34
C TYR A 19 -8.46 19.57 -7.04
N ILE A 20 -7.54 18.89 -6.34
CA ILE A 20 -6.20 18.67 -6.86
C ILE A 20 -6.24 17.65 -7.98
N SER A 21 -5.53 17.93 -9.07
CA SER A 21 -5.30 16.97 -10.13
C SER A 21 -3.81 16.84 -10.39
N LYS A 22 -3.37 15.60 -10.65
CA LYS A 22 -1.99 15.29 -10.98
C LYS A 22 -1.92 14.21 -12.04
N SER A 23 -1.11 14.44 -13.06
CA SER A 23 -0.79 13.46 -14.10
C SER A 23 0.72 13.39 -14.33
N TYR A 24 1.22 12.19 -14.64
CA TYR A 24 2.58 11.96 -15.11
C TYR A 24 2.53 11.39 -16.52
N GLY A 25 2.80 12.23 -17.52
CA GLY A 25 2.60 11.86 -18.92
C GLY A 25 1.13 11.56 -19.20
N GLU A 26 0.83 10.33 -19.66
CA GLU A 26 -0.54 9.86 -19.90
C GLU A 26 -1.20 9.24 -18.66
N LEU A 27 -0.42 8.97 -17.60
CA LEU A 27 -0.93 8.36 -16.38
C LEU A 27 -1.55 9.43 -15.48
N LYS A 28 -2.88 9.41 -15.35
CA LYS A 28 -3.59 10.23 -14.37
C LYS A 28 -3.49 9.60 -12.98
N LEU A 29 -3.00 10.36 -12.01
CA LEU A 29 -2.87 9.91 -10.62
C LEU A 29 -3.99 10.42 -9.72
N LEU A 30 -4.44 11.66 -9.96
CA LEU A 30 -5.51 12.33 -9.21
C LEU A 30 -6.32 13.19 -10.17
N GLU A 31 -7.64 13.19 -10.01
CA GLU A 31 -8.58 13.99 -10.79
C GLU A 31 -9.62 14.60 -9.84
N ASP A 32 -9.66 15.93 -9.77
CA ASP A 32 -10.55 16.72 -8.92
C ASP A 32 -10.64 16.26 -7.45
N PHE A 33 -9.53 15.78 -6.87
CA PHE A 33 -9.50 15.26 -5.51
C PHE A 33 -9.71 16.37 -4.48
N TYR A 34 -10.70 16.21 -3.61
CA TYR A 34 -10.97 17.11 -2.50
C TYR A 34 -10.88 16.33 -1.18
N TYR A 35 -10.09 16.84 -0.23
CA TYR A 35 -10.03 16.27 1.10
C TYR A 35 -9.56 17.30 2.13
N GLN A 36 -10.19 17.29 3.31
CA GLN A 36 -9.86 18.19 4.41
C GLN A 36 -9.50 17.36 5.64
N PHE A 37 -8.24 17.45 6.06
CA PHE A 37 -7.77 16.77 7.25
C PHE A 37 -8.33 17.43 8.51
N ALA A 38 -8.95 16.62 9.37
CA ALA A 38 -9.38 17.03 10.70
C ALA A 38 -8.19 17.02 11.69
N PRO A 39 -8.21 17.88 12.72
CA PRO A 39 -7.23 17.80 13.81
C PRO A 39 -7.23 16.42 14.48
N PHE A 40 -6.04 15.89 14.72
CA PHE A 40 -5.80 14.56 15.33
C PHE A 40 -6.27 13.37 14.50
N GLU A 41 -6.62 13.58 13.24
CA GLU A 41 -7.05 12.52 12.34
C GLU A 41 -5.90 11.59 11.97
N LYS A 42 -6.21 10.29 11.92
CA LYS A 42 -5.30 9.23 11.51
C LYS A 42 -5.84 8.59 10.24
N VAL A 43 -5.22 8.96 9.12
CA VAL A 43 -5.62 8.57 7.78
C VAL A 43 -4.67 7.51 7.26
N GLY A 44 -5.24 6.45 6.71
CA GLY A 44 -4.52 5.39 6.04
C GLY A 44 -4.70 5.46 4.54
N ILE A 45 -3.65 5.21 3.78
CA ILE A 45 -3.68 5.14 2.33
C ILE A 45 -3.45 3.69 1.90
N VAL A 46 -4.36 3.17 1.07
CA VAL A 46 -4.28 1.82 0.52
C VAL A 46 -4.42 1.90 -0.99
N GLY A 47 -3.68 1.08 -1.73
CA GLY A 47 -3.80 0.99 -3.18
C GLY A 47 -2.72 0.13 -3.79
N ALA A 48 -2.86 -0.25 -5.06
CA ALA A 48 -1.85 -1.04 -5.76
C ALA A 48 -0.49 -0.31 -5.86
N ASN A 49 0.60 -1.05 -6.03
CA ASN A 49 1.90 -0.42 -6.30
C ASN A 49 1.83 0.32 -7.64
N GLY A 50 2.40 1.52 -7.70
CA GLY A 50 2.27 2.40 -8.86
C GLY A 50 0.98 3.21 -8.94
N SER A 51 0.07 3.13 -7.96
CA SER A 51 -1.16 3.93 -7.92
C SER A 51 -0.95 5.42 -7.57
N GLY A 52 0.31 5.88 -7.43
CA GLY A 52 0.63 7.27 -7.09
C GLY A 52 0.63 7.64 -5.61
N LYS A 53 0.65 6.68 -4.67
CA LYS A 53 0.64 6.95 -3.22
C LYS A 53 1.78 7.85 -2.75
N THR A 54 3.03 7.49 -3.08
CA THR A 54 4.22 8.30 -2.73
C THR A 54 4.16 9.68 -3.38
N THR A 55 3.69 9.77 -4.63
CA THR A 55 3.47 11.04 -5.32
C THR A 55 2.43 11.89 -4.59
N PHE A 56 1.33 11.30 -4.14
CA PHE A 56 0.33 11.99 -3.33
C PHE A 56 0.93 12.53 -2.02
N LEU A 57 1.79 11.75 -1.34
CA LEU A 57 2.50 12.25 -0.15
C LEU A 57 3.37 13.48 -0.48
N ARG A 58 4.16 13.42 -1.56
CA ARG A 58 5.02 14.54 -2.00
C ARG A 58 4.21 15.79 -2.37
N LEU A 59 3.05 15.61 -3.01
CA LEU A 59 2.11 16.71 -3.28
C LEU A 59 1.62 17.36 -1.98
N LEU A 60 1.17 16.55 -1.01
CA LEU A 60 0.66 17.06 0.28
C LEU A 60 1.73 17.82 1.07
N MET A 61 2.99 17.39 0.99
CA MET A 61 4.12 18.05 1.65
C MET A 61 4.63 19.27 0.89
N GLY A 62 4.12 19.53 -0.33
CA GLY A 62 4.55 20.63 -1.19
C GLY A 62 5.90 20.41 -1.88
N GLU A 63 6.42 19.19 -1.89
CA GLU A 63 7.64 18.81 -2.62
C GLU A 63 7.39 18.72 -4.12
N GLU A 64 6.16 18.41 -4.51
CA GLU A 64 5.72 18.40 -5.91
C GLU A 64 4.54 19.36 -6.11
N PRO A 65 4.49 20.10 -7.25
CA PRO A 65 3.36 20.95 -7.57
C PRO A 65 2.18 20.13 -8.12
N CYS A 66 0.96 20.54 -7.77
CA CYS A 66 -0.26 20.06 -8.43
C CYS A 66 -0.43 20.72 -9.82
N ASP A 67 -1.01 19.98 -10.77
CA ASP A 67 -1.25 20.52 -12.11
C ASP A 67 -2.52 21.41 -12.14
N ARG A 68 -3.49 21.08 -11.28
CA ARG A 68 -4.70 21.86 -10.99
C ARG A 68 -5.05 21.76 -9.51
N GLY A 69 -5.85 22.71 -9.04
CA GLY A 69 -6.28 22.81 -7.64
C GLY A 69 -5.28 23.54 -6.76
N SER A 70 -5.45 23.42 -5.44
CA SER A 70 -4.53 24.01 -4.46
C SER A 70 -4.48 23.17 -3.19
N ILE A 71 -3.34 23.23 -2.49
CA ILE A 71 -3.16 22.60 -1.17
C ILE A 71 -2.91 23.71 -0.16
N ASP A 72 -3.84 23.88 0.77
CA ASP A 72 -3.73 24.85 1.85
C ASP A 72 -3.25 24.16 3.13
N ILE A 73 -2.01 24.43 3.52
CA ILE A 73 -1.40 23.89 4.74
C ILE A 73 -1.57 24.91 5.87
N GLY A 74 -2.00 24.45 7.04
CA GLY A 74 -2.11 25.27 8.24
C GLY A 74 -0.73 25.76 8.71
N SER A 75 -0.64 27.02 9.11
CA SER A 75 0.63 27.66 9.50
C SER A 75 1.33 27.02 10.71
N THR A 76 0.59 26.24 11.51
CA THR A 76 1.13 25.52 12.68
C THR A 76 1.61 24.12 12.34
N VAL A 77 1.38 23.63 11.12
CA VAL A 77 1.74 22.26 10.72
C VAL A 77 3.26 22.12 10.61
N ARG A 78 3.76 21.05 11.21
CA ARG A 78 5.14 20.58 11.16
C ARG A 78 5.12 19.13 10.74
N PHE A 79 5.54 18.89 9.51
CA PHE A 79 5.65 17.55 8.95
C PHE A 79 6.85 16.81 9.54
N GLY A 80 6.64 15.54 9.88
CA GLY A 80 7.69 14.55 10.00
C GLY A 80 7.46 13.51 8.92
N TYR A 81 8.42 13.32 8.02
CA TYR A 81 8.29 12.36 6.93
C TYR A 81 9.26 11.20 7.10
N PHE A 82 8.72 9.99 7.16
CA PHE A 82 9.45 8.74 7.11
C PHE A 82 9.24 8.10 5.74
N SER A 83 10.20 8.33 4.83
CA SER A 83 10.14 7.87 3.44
C SER A 83 10.81 6.51 3.25
N GLN A 84 10.43 5.75 2.22
CA GLN A 84 11.09 4.48 1.88
C GLN A 84 12.59 4.65 1.54
N GLU A 85 12.94 5.74 0.84
CA GLU A 85 14.31 6.06 0.43
C GLU A 85 15.26 6.28 1.63
N GLY A 86 14.70 6.65 2.80
CA GLY A 86 15.47 6.85 4.03
C GLY A 86 16.16 8.21 4.09
N LEU A 87 16.90 8.43 5.17
CA LEU A 87 17.68 9.65 5.38
C LEU A 87 19.17 9.33 5.47
N SER A 88 19.98 10.09 4.73
CA SER A 88 21.43 10.05 4.87
C SER A 88 21.84 10.83 6.11
N PHE A 89 22.31 10.14 7.14
CA PHE A 89 22.96 10.75 8.29
C PHE A 89 24.49 10.61 8.18
N ASP A 90 25.21 11.52 8.84
CA ASP A 90 26.67 11.49 8.87
C ASP A 90 27.16 10.23 9.59
N GLU A 91 27.73 9.30 8.82
CA GLU A 91 28.17 8.00 9.32
C GLU A 91 29.36 8.09 10.30
N ASN A 92 30.00 9.25 10.38
CA ASN A 92 31.10 9.55 11.31
C ASN A 92 30.60 10.08 12.67
N LYS A 93 29.30 10.30 12.84
CA LYS A 93 28.72 10.69 14.13
C LYS A 93 28.29 9.48 14.92
N LYS A 94 28.25 9.63 16.25
CA LYS A 94 27.66 8.61 17.12
C LYS A 94 26.15 8.66 17.02
N VAL A 95 25.49 7.53 17.24
CA VAL A 95 24.03 7.41 17.20
C VAL A 95 23.34 8.46 18.09
N ILE A 96 23.84 8.65 19.31
CA ILE A 96 23.31 9.66 20.23
C ILE A 96 23.51 11.10 19.73
N ASP A 97 24.62 11.36 19.05
CA ASP A 97 24.93 12.70 18.53
C ASP A 97 24.01 13.04 17.35
N VAL A 98 23.73 12.06 16.46
CA VAL A 98 22.77 12.22 15.34
C VAL A 98 21.39 12.69 15.84
N VAL A 99 20.91 12.10 16.94
CA VAL A 99 19.62 12.49 17.51
C VAL A 99 19.71 13.79 18.30
N ARG A 100 20.77 13.97 19.09
CA ARG A 100 20.95 15.17 19.92
C ARG A 100 21.11 16.44 19.09
N ASP A 101 21.70 16.33 17.90
CA ASP A 101 21.82 17.45 16.94
C ASP A 101 20.45 17.98 16.48
N ILE A 102 19.39 17.15 16.56
CA ILE A 102 18.01 17.54 16.24
C ILE A 102 17.34 18.14 17.47
N ALA A 103 17.37 17.41 18.59
CA ALA A 103 16.79 17.85 19.86
C ALA A 103 17.48 17.18 21.05
N GLU A 104 17.79 17.96 22.09
CA GLU A 104 18.35 17.41 23.33
C GLU A 104 17.31 16.64 24.17
N GLU A 105 16.06 17.13 24.15
CA GLU A 105 14.94 16.58 24.91
C GLU A 105 13.65 16.61 24.10
N ILE A 106 12.82 15.56 24.23
CA ILE A 106 11.45 15.53 23.70
C ILE A 106 10.44 15.61 24.85
N SER A 107 9.40 16.43 24.66
CA SER A 107 8.32 16.59 25.65
C SER A 107 7.23 15.56 25.42
N LEU A 108 6.94 14.76 26.44
CA LEU A 108 5.81 13.84 26.43
C LEU A 108 4.51 14.55 26.84
N GLY A 109 3.39 14.02 26.36
CA GLY A 109 2.01 14.42 26.66
C GLY A 109 1.70 14.57 28.14
N ASN A 110 2.46 13.87 29.00
CA ASN A 110 2.27 13.86 30.45
C ASN A 110 3.11 14.92 31.18
N GLY A 111 3.77 15.85 30.46
CA GLY A 111 4.66 16.86 31.06
C GLY A 111 6.03 16.32 31.46
N LYS A 112 6.28 15.02 31.28
CA LYS A 112 7.63 14.43 31.38
C LYS A 112 8.46 14.82 30.17
N LYS A 113 9.75 14.97 30.35
CA LYS A 113 10.72 15.10 29.27
C LYS A 113 11.55 13.83 29.19
N LEU A 114 11.80 13.34 27.98
CA LEU A 114 12.76 12.26 27.71
C LEU A 114 14.00 12.89 27.10
N SER A 115 15.17 12.54 27.61
CA SER A 115 16.43 12.88 26.95
C SER A 115 16.62 12.06 25.68
N ALA A 116 17.45 12.54 24.75
CA ALA A 116 17.82 11.80 23.55
C ALA A 116 18.27 10.35 23.84
N SER A 117 19.05 10.13 24.90
CA SER A 117 19.50 8.79 25.32
C SER A 117 18.35 7.90 25.79
N GLN A 118 17.43 8.43 26.61
CA GLN A 118 16.28 7.65 27.07
C GLN A 118 15.34 7.29 25.92
N PHE A 119 15.13 8.22 24.99
CA PHE A 119 14.35 7.99 23.79
C PHE A 119 14.98 6.91 22.89
N LEU A 120 16.29 6.98 22.66
CA LEU A 120 17.02 5.93 21.93
C LEU A 120 16.89 4.57 22.61
N THR A 121 16.98 4.50 23.94
CA THR A 121 16.75 3.26 24.70
C THR A 121 15.34 2.72 24.49
N HIS A 122 14.32 3.57 24.41
CA HIS A 122 12.96 3.16 24.09
C HIS A 122 12.83 2.55 22.70
N PHE A 123 13.59 3.03 21.72
CA PHE A 123 13.70 2.46 20.37
C PHE A 123 14.76 1.36 20.25
N LEU A 124 15.05 0.66 21.36
CA LEU A 124 15.91 -0.52 21.42
C LEU A 124 17.40 -0.25 21.12
N PHE A 125 17.87 0.99 21.22
CA PHE A 125 19.29 1.30 21.22
C PHE A 125 19.84 1.22 22.64
N SER A 126 20.57 0.17 22.96
CA SER A 126 21.23 0.05 24.27
C SER A 126 22.23 1.19 24.49
N PRO A 127 22.55 1.57 25.74
CA PRO A 127 23.51 2.64 26.03
C PRO A 127 24.88 2.45 25.36
N GLU A 128 25.30 1.19 25.16
CA GLU A 128 26.54 0.88 24.43
C GLU A 128 26.44 1.24 22.94
N VAL A 129 25.36 0.83 22.28
CA VAL A 129 25.12 1.10 20.85
C VAL A 129 24.94 2.59 20.60
N GLN A 130 24.37 3.33 21.55
CA GLN A 130 24.22 4.79 21.45
C GLN A 130 25.56 5.52 21.26
N HIS A 131 26.67 4.95 21.74
CA HIS A 131 28.00 5.52 21.60
C HIS A 131 28.79 4.99 20.39
N HIS A 132 28.24 4.02 19.64
CA HIS A 132 28.82 3.57 18.38
C HIS A 132 28.61 4.61 17.28
N TYR A 133 29.48 4.56 16.28
CA TYR A 133 29.32 5.33 15.06
C TYR A 133 28.17 4.78 14.22
N ALA A 134 27.43 5.67 13.56
CA ALA A 134 26.29 5.30 12.72
C ALA A 134 26.70 4.40 11.53
N SER A 135 27.96 4.46 11.08
CA SER A 135 28.56 3.52 10.12
C SER A 135 28.50 2.04 10.55
N LYS A 136 28.55 1.76 11.86
CA LYS A 136 28.55 0.39 12.41
C LYS A 136 27.17 -0.24 12.54
N LEU A 137 26.11 0.54 12.34
CA LEU A 137 24.74 0.05 12.45
C LEU A 137 24.36 -0.82 11.25
N SER A 138 23.61 -1.89 11.53
CA SER A 138 22.93 -2.68 10.50
C SER A 138 21.88 -1.86 9.74
N GLY A 139 21.44 -2.31 8.56
CA GLY A 139 20.40 -1.61 7.79
C GLY A 139 19.10 -1.38 8.59
N GLY A 140 18.66 -2.39 9.35
CA GLY A 140 17.49 -2.25 10.24
C GLY A 140 17.72 -1.25 11.37
N GLU A 141 18.89 -1.25 12.01
CA GLU A 141 19.25 -0.25 13.01
C GLU A 141 19.33 1.17 12.44
N LYS A 142 19.88 1.32 11.23
CA LYS A 142 19.90 2.59 10.49
C LYS A 142 18.47 3.08 10.24
N ARG A 143 17.56 2.18 9.88
CA ARG A 143 16.14 2.51 9.68
C ARG A 143 15.43 2.94 10.96
N ARG A 144 15.70 2.25 12.08
CA ARG A 144 15.19 2.66 13.41
C ARG A 144 15.73 4.01 13.84
N LEU A 145 17.01 4.26 13.59
CA LEU A 145 17.63 5.56 13.86
C LEU A 145 16.96 6.64 13.03
N TYR A 146 16.69 6.39 11.75
CA TYR A 146 15.95 7.32 10.90
C TYR A 146 14.56 7.63 11.48
N LEU A 147 13.79 6.62 11.87
CA LEU A 147 12.51 6.84 12.55
C LEU A 147 12.66 7.73 13.79
N CYS A 148 13.69 7.46 14.61
CA CYS A 148 13.99 8.27 15.79
C CYS A 148 14.26 9.74 15.44
N THR A 149 15.03 10.00 14.38
CA THR A 149 15.33 11.36 13.92
C THR A 149 14.07 12.11 13.50
N VAL A 150 13.16 11.46 12.78
CA VAL A 150 11.88 12.05 12.35
C VAL A 150 11.03 12.41 13.56
N LEU A 151 10.87 11.48 14.51
CA LEU A 151 10.05 11.70 15.70
C LEU A 151 10.64 12.77 16.64
N MET A 152 11.96 12.92 16.65
CA MET A 152 12.67 13.92 17.45
C MET A 152 12.49 15.35 16.96
N THR A 153 12.10 15.56 15.70
CA THR A 153 11.70 16.90 15.21
C THR A 153 10.43 17.44 15.86
N ASN A 154 9.76 16.62 16.70
CA ASN A 154 8.49 16.92 17.35
C ASN A 154 7.38 17.37 16.36
N PRO A 155 7.10 16.54 15.33
CA PRO A 155 6.11 16.86 14.32
C PRO A 155 4.70 16.85 14.92
N ASN A 156 3.77 17.54 14.27
CA ASN A 156 2.33 17.43 14.55
C ASN A 156 1.52 16.88 13.38
N PHE A 157 2.17 16.67 12.25
CA PHE A 157 1.66 15.88 11.13
C PHE A 157 2.74 14.86 10.76
N LEU A 158 2.47 13.58 10.99
CA LEU A 158 3.41 12.51 10.70
C LEU A 158 3.00 11.79 9.42
N VAL A 159 3.92 11.66 8.48
CA VAL A 159 3.74 10.95 7.21
C VAL A 159 4.65 9.72 7.23
N LEU A 160 4.07 8.54 7.10
CA LEU A 160 4.78 7.26 7.11
C LEU A 160 4.54 6.53 5.79
N ASP A 161 5.59 6.32 4.98
CA ASP A 161 5.52 5.60 3.71
C ASP A 161 6.09 4.18 3.87
N GLU A 162 5.20 3.18 3.84
CA GLU A 162 5.51 1.75 3.99
C GLU A 162 6.38 1.38 5.22
N PRO A 163 6.07 1.88 6.44
CA PRO A 163 6.92 1.68 7.60
C PRO A 163 7.05 0.21 8.03
N THR A 164 6.08 -0.62 7.68
CA THR A 164 5.98 -2.04 8.04
C THR A 164 6.96 -2.93 7.29
N ASN A 165 7.43 -2.50 6.10
CA ASN A 165 8.34 -3.32 5.30
C ASN A 165 9.80 -3.16 5.73
N ASP A 166 10.14 -2.05 6.38
CA ASP A 166 11.51 -1.70 6.71
C ASP A 166 11.87 -1.86 8.20
N LEU A 167 10.88 -2.14 9.05
CA LEU A 167 11.03 -2.23 10.49
C LEU A 167 10.79 -3.66 10.99
N ASP A 168 11.54 -4.06 12.01
CA ASP A 168 11.32 -5.32 12.72
C ASP A 168 10.05 -5.24 13.59
N ILE A 169 9.46 -6.40 13.88
CA ILE A 169 8.20 -6.55 14.63
C ILE A 169 8.24 -5.80 15.98
N LEU A 170 9.38 -5.83 16.68
CA LEU A 170 9.53 -5.14 17.96
C LEU A 170 9.46 -3.62 17.81
N SER A 171 10.10 -3.06 16.79
CA SER A 171 10.06 -1.61 16.54
C SER A 171 8.72 -1.17 16.00
N LEU A 172 8.05 -2.01 15.21
CA LEU A 172 6.67 -1.76 14.79
C LEU A 172 5.73 -1.65 15.97
N ASN A 173 5.83 -2.54 16.97
CA ASN A 173 5.01 -2.44 18.18
C ASN A 173 5.27 -1.13 18.94
N ILE A 174 6.52 -0.68 19.04
CA ILE A 174 6.86 0.61 19.69
C ILE A 174 6.27 1.78 18.89
N LEU A 175 6.36 1.73 17.56
CA LEU A 175 5.77 2.72 16.68
C LEU A 175 4.25 2.74 16.82
N GLU A 176 3.59 1.58 16.83
CA GLU A 176 2.14 1.48 17.07
C GLU A 176 1.75 2.13 18.40
N GLU A 177 2.42 1.78 19.50
CA GLU A 177 2.16 2.37 20.82
C GLU A 177 2.34 3.91 20.81
N TYR A 178 3.37 4.39 20.12
CA TYR A 178 3.59 5.82 19.92
C TYR A 178 2.44 6.46 19.15
N LEU A 179 2.05 5.91 18.00
CA LEU A 179 1.01 6.44 17.12
C LEU A 179 -0.38 6.42 17.74
N VAL A 180 -0.70 5.42 18.57
CA VAL A 180 -1.97 5.37 19.30
C VAL A 180 -2.11 6.59 20.22
N SER A 181 -1.04 6.95 20.92
CA SER A 181 -1.03 8.04 21.89
C SER A 181 -0.65 9.42 21.32
N PHE A 182 -0.20 9.46 20.07
CA PHE A 182 0.26 10.67 19.39
C PHE A 182 -0.89 11.65 19.19
N LYS A 183 -0.75 12.85 19.77
CA LYS A 183 -1.75 13.93 19.68
C LYS A 183 -1.51 14.85 18.47
N GLY A 184 -1.39 14.26 17.29
CA GLY A 184 -1.25 14.99 16.02
C GLY A 184 -1.96 14.23 14.91
N CYS A 185 -1.84 14.74 13.68
CA CYS A 185 -2.36 14.04 12.51
C CYS A 185 -1.35 13.00 12.03
N VAL A 186 -1.84 11.86 11.57
CA VAL A 186 -1.02 10.78 11.04
C VAL A 186 -1.54 10.41 9.66
N LEU A 187 -0.64 10.30 8.69
CA LEU A 187 -0.90 9.77 7.36
C LEU A 187 0.00 8.58 7.13
N VAL A 188 -0.58 7.38 6.97
CA VAL A 188 0.17 6.14 6.80
C VAL A 188 -0.13 5.52 5.45
N VAL A 189 0.89 5.18 4.68
CA VAL A 189 0.81 4.24 3.57
C VAL A 189 1.29 2.88 4.06
N SER A 190 0.45 1.86 4.04
CA SER A 190 0.86 0.48 4.34
C SER A 190 -0.12 -0.53 3.77
N HIS A 191 0.40 -1.70 3.41
CA HIS A 191 -0.42 -2.90 3.11
C HIS A 191 -0.66 -3.81 4.32
N ASP A 192 -0.08 -3.49 5.48
CA ASP A 192 -0.26 -4.28 6.70
C ASP A 192 -1.61 -3.99 7.35
N ARG A 193 -2.46 -5.01 7.36
CA ARG A 193 -3.84 -4.92 7.86
C ARG A 193 -3.88 -4.68 9.37
N PHE A 194 -3.00 -5.36 10.12
CA PHE A 194 -3.00 -5.28 11.57
C PHE A 194 -2.51 -3.93 12.06
N PHE A 195 -1.50 -3.37 11.37
CA PHE A 195 -1.01 -2.03 11.65
C PHE A 195 -2.09 -0.98 11.37
N MET A 196 -2.71 -1.06 10.19
CA MET A 196 -3.74 -0.10 9.77
C MET A 196 -4.96 -0.14 10.68
N ASP A 197 -5.46 -1.32 11.05
CA ASP A 197 -6.65 -1.45 11.91
C ASP A 197 -6.45 -0.90 13.34
N LYS A 198 -5.22 -0.88 13.85
CA LYS A 198 -4.93 -0.32 15.18
C LYS A 198 -4.77 1.19 15.19
N ILE A 199 -4.31 1.77 14.09
CA ILE A 199 -3.88 3.17 14.03
C ILE A 199 -4.88 4.06 13.31
N VAL A 200 -5.47 3.56 12.23
CA VAL A 200 -6.21 4.38 11.27
C VAL A 200 -7.70 4.36 11.58
N ASP A 201 -8.31 5.55 11.57
CA ASP A 201 -9.75 5.74 11.73
C ASP A 201 -10.45 5.98 10.37
N HIS A 202 -9.67 6.34 9.34
CA HIS A 202 -10.15 6.78 8.03
C HIS A 202 -9.25 6.31 6.88
N LEU A 203 -9.82 5.79 5.80
CA LEU A 203 -9.06 5.25 4.67
C LEU A 203 -9.27 6.04 3.38
N LEU A 204 -8.15 6.33 2.72
CA LEU A 204 -8.09 6.79 1.33
C LEU A 204 -7.63 5.62 0.45
N VAL A 205 -8.55 5.12 -0.37
CA VAL A 205 -8.32 3.98 -1.24
C VAL A 205 -8.05 4.46 -2.66
N PHE A 206 -6.84 4.22 -3.13
CA PHE A 206 -6.39 4.47 -4.49
C PHE A 206 -6.73 3.25 -5.34
N GLU A 207 -7.82 3.33 -6.10
CA GLU A 207 -8.31 2.24 -6.96
C GLU A 207 -7.54 2.16 -8.30
N GLY A 208 -6.81 3.22 -8.66
CA GLY A 208 -6.18 3.39 -9.98
C GLY A 208 -6.98 4.39 -10.83
N ASP A 209 -6.45 4.72 -12.02
CA ASP A 209 -7.12 5.61 -12.99
C ASP A 209 -7.60 6.95 -12.40
N ALA A 210 -6.82 7.54 -11.50
CA ALA A 210 -7.13 8.77 -10.77
C ALA A 210 -8.33 8.73 -9.81
N ILE A 211 -8.85 7.54 -9.49
CA ILE A 211 -9.94 7.35 -8.54
C ILE A 211 -9.37 7.14 -7.14
N VAL A 212 -9.68 8.08 -6.25
CA VAL A 212 -9.44 7.96 -4.80
C VAL A 212 -10.77 7.94 -4.08
N ARG A 213 -11.07 6.81 -3.43
CA ARG A 213 -12.28 6.64 -2.63
C ARG A 213 -11.98 6.95 -1.17
N ASP A 214 -12.79 7.84 -0.61
CA ASP A 214 -12.88 8.06 0.83
C ASP A 214 -13.73 6.95 1.47
N PHE A 215 -13.16 6.24 2.44
CA PHE A 215 -13.86 5.24 3.23
C PHE A 215 -13.72 5.53 4.74
N PRO A 216 -14.80 5.89 5.43
CA PRO A 216 -14.78 6.04 6.89
C PRO A 216 -14.80 4.65 7.53
N GLY A 217 -13.70 4.27 8.18
CA GLY A 217 -13.57 2.97 8.83
C GLY A 217 -12.16 2.40 8.72
N ASN A 218 -11.98 1.22 9.32
CA ASN A 218 -10.71 0.52 9.33
C ASN A 218 -10.54 -0.40 8.10
N TYR A 219 -9.35 -1.00 7.96
CA TYR A 219 -9.00 -1.80 6.78
C TYR A 219 -9.86 -3.05 6.65
N THR A 220 -10.17 -3.70 7.77
CA THR A 220 -11.04 -4.88 7.78
C THR A 220 -12.44 -4.55 7.26
N GLN A 221 -13.04 -3.44 7.71
CA GLN A 221 -14.34 -2.99 7.23
C GLN A 221 -14.33 -2.68 5.73
N TYR A 222 -13.27 -2.04 5.23
CA TYR A 222 -13.13 -1.77 3.80
C TYR A 222 -13.05 -3.06 2.97
N ARG A 223 -12.31 -4.07 3.46
CA ARG A 223 -12.21 -5.38 2.80
C ARG A 223 -13.54 -6.11 2.72
N GLU A 224 -14.27 -6.17 3.84
CA GLU A 224 -15.59 -6.79 3.87
C GLU A 224 -16.57 -6.09 2.92
N TRP A 225 -16.55 -4.76 2.91
CA TRP A 225 -17.34 -3.96 1.98
C TRP A 225 -16.98 -4.28 0.52
N LYS A 226 -15.68 -4.33 0.19
CA LYS A 226 -15.20 -4.64 -1.16
C LYS A 226 -15.64 -6.03 -1.62
N GLU A 227 -15.50 -7.04 -0.76
CA GLU A 227 -15.93 -8.42 -1.06
C GLU A 227 -17.44 -8.51 -1.28
N GLN A 228 -18.24 -7.79 -0.49
CA GLN A 228 -19.69 -7.71 -0.68
C GLN A 228 -20.06 -7.01 -2.00
N GLN A 229 -19.39 -5.92 -2.36
CA GLN A 229 -19.62 -5.23 -3.63
C GLN A 229 -19.27 -6.11 -4.83
N GLU A 230 -18.13 -6.81 -4.78
CA GLU A 230 -17.75 -7.75 -5.84
C GLU A 230 -18.75 -8.90 -5.95
N ALA A 231 -19.26 -9.42 -4.84
CA ALA A 231 -20.29 -10.45 -4.82
C ALA A 231 -21.64 -9.95 -5.36
N LEU A 232 -22.03 -8.70 -5.05
CA LEU A 232 -23.23 -8.05 -5.57
C LEU A 232 -23.13 -7.83 -7.07
N LEU A 233 -22.00 -7.29 -7.56
CA LEU A 233 -21.71 -7.14 -8.99
C LEU A 233 -21.74 -8.48 -9.74
N ARG A 234 -21.23 -9.55 -9.14
CA ARG A 234 -21.35 -10.92 -9.70
C ARG A 234 -22.81 -11.36 -9.76
N LYS A 235 -23.60 -11.12 -8.70
CA LYS A 235 -25.03 -11.47 -8.64
C LYS A 235 -25.90 -10.63 -9.58
N GLU A 236 -25.60 -9.35 -9.78
CA GLU A 236 -26.28 -8.47 -10.75
C GLU A 236 -25.96 -8.89 -12.18
N LYS A 237 -24.69 -9.19 -12.50
CA LYS A 237 -24.32 -9.78 -13.80
C LYS A 237 -25.03 -11.12 -14.03
N GLU A 238 -25.25 -11.92 -13.00
CA GLU A 238 -26.03 -13.16 -13.08
C GLU A 238 -27.55 -12.95 -13.19
N SER A 239 -28.10 -11.92 -12.55
CA SER A 239 -29.54 -11.61 -12.57
C SER A 239 -29.96 -10.91 -13.87
N GLU A 240 -29.13 -10.02 -14.42
CA GLU A 240 -29.29 -9.44 -15.76
C GLU A 240 -29.24 -10.50 -16.87
N ARG A 241 -28.42 -11.55 -16.68
CA ARG A 241 -28.41 -12.72 -17.56
C ARG A 241 -29.73 -13.50 -17.49
N LYS A 242 -30.44 -13.49 -16.36
CA LYS A 242 -31.71 -14.20 -16.16
C LYS A 242 -32.93 -13.37 -16.59
N SER A 243 -32.96 -12.06 -16.33
CA SER A 243 -34.08 -11.16 -16.66
C SER A 243 -34.25 -10.91 -18.17
N LYS A 244 -33.17 -10.95 -18.95
CA LYS A 244 -33.23 -10.95 -20.43
C LYS A 244 -33.88 -12.19 -21.05
N THR A 245 -34.34 -13.16 -20.24
CA THR A 245 -34.96 -14.41 -20.70
C THR A 245 -36.50 -14.40 -20.56
N ASN A 246 -37.11 -13.39 -19.91
CA ASN A 246 -38.56 -13.34 -19.66
C ASN A 246 -39.20 -12.05 -20.20
N LEU A 247 -39.52 -12.02 -21.50
CA LEU A 247 -40.54 -11.15 -22.09
C LEU A 247 -41.41 -12.03 -23.01
N PRO A 248 -42.77 -11.97 -22.94
CA PRO A 248 -43.63 -12.84 -23.74
C PRO A 248 -43.69 -12.40 -25.21
N ASP A 249 -43.69 -13.39 -26.10
CA ASP A 249 -43.72 -13.29 -27.57
C ASP A 249 -44.78 -12.33 -28.12
N ILE A 250 -44.32 -11.33 -28.88
CA ILE A 250 -45.06 -10.75 -30.02
C ILE A 250 -44.06 -10.59 -31.18
N GLU A 251 -44.40 -11.25 -32.28
CA GLU A 251 -43.67 -11.43 -33.55
C GLU A 251 -43.46 -10.12 -34.37
N PRO A 252 -42.64 -10.11 -35.44
CA PRO A 252 -41.30 -9.52 -35.45
C PRO A 252 -41.17 -8.31 -36.40
N LYS A 253 -40.17 -7.44 -36.18
CA LYS A 253 -39.44 -6.74 -37.26
C LYS A 253 -38.24 -5.90 -36.80
N LYS A 254 -37.10 -6.26 -37.41
CA LYS A 254 -35.98 -5.44 -37.91
C LYS A 254 -34.73 -5.25 -37.06
N GLU A 255 -33.64 -5.64 -37.73
CA GLU A 255 -32.27 -5.14 -37.72
C GLU A 255 -31.31 -5.78 -36.70
N GLU A 256 -30.85 -6.97 -37.10
CA GLU A 256 -29.66 -7.64 -36.59
C GLU A 256 -28.38 -6.91 -37.04
N SER A 257 -27.53 -6.58 -36.08
CA SER A 257 -26.07 -6.59 -36.27
C SER A 257 -25.41 -7.17 -35.01
N SER A 258 -24.73 -8.31 -35.20
CA SER A 258 -23.62 -8.96 -34.44
C SER A 258 -23.49 -8.67 -32.93
N ALA A 259 -23.39 -9.64 -32.01
CA ALA A 259 -22.81 -10.97 -32.13
C ALA A 259 -23.28 -11.89 -30.99
N ASN A 260 -23.86 -13.03 -31.36
CA ASN A 260 -23.88 -14.26 -30.57
C ASN A 260 -23.38 -15.36 -31.51
N ARG A 261 -22.14 -15.80 -31.36
CA ARG A 261 -21.56 -16.88 -32.17
C ARG A 261 -21.18 -18.04 -31.25
N LYS A 262 -21.75 -19.23 -31.50
CA LYS A 262 -21.31 -20.49 -30.88
C LYS A 262 -19.92 -20.86 -31.37
N ARG A 263 -19.12 -21.49 -30.50
CA ARG A 263 -17.80 -22.03 -30.90
C ARG A 263 -17.94 -22.87 -32.14
N THR A 264 -17.15 -22.56 -33.15
CA THR A 264 -16.99 -23.39 -34.33
C THR A 264 -16.30 -24.70 -33.95
N TYR A 265 -16.47 -25.76 -34.74
CA TYR A 265 -15.83 -27.07 -34.50
C TYR A 265 -14.31 -26.98 -34.27
N ARG A 266 -13.63 -25.97 -34.85
CA ARG A 266 -12.20 -25.70 -34.62
C ARG A 266 -11.92 -25.11 -33.23
N GLU A 267 -12.77 -24.21 -32.75
CA GLU A 267 -12.67 -23.59 -31.41
C GLU A 267 -13.03 -24.58 -30.30
N GLU A 268 -13.93 -25.54 -30.59
CA GLU A 268 -14.24 -26.66 -29.69
C GLU A 268 -13.03 -27.61 -29.53
N GLN A 269 -12.35 -27.92 -30.63
CA GLN A 269 -11.11 -28.71 -30.60
C GLN A 269 -9.96 -27.96 -29.92
N GLU A 270 -9.86 -26.65 -30.12
CA GLU A 270 -8.89 -25.78 -29.44
C GLU A 270 -9.13 -25.78 -27.93
N PHE A 271 -10.39 -25.70 -27.48
CA PHE A 271 -10.75 -25.74 -26.06
C PHE A 271 -10.32 -27.06 -25.38
N ILE A 272 -10.60 -28.21 -26.01
CA ILE A 272 -10.19 -29.53 -25.51
C ILE A 272 -8.66 -29.68 -25.52
N ALA A 273 -7.96 -29.11 -26.50
CA ALA A 273 -6.51 -29.13 -26.56
C ALA A 273 -5.88 -28.27 -25.45
N LEU A 274 -6.41 -27.06 -25.23
CA LEU A 274 -5.96 -26.15 -24.18
C LEU A 274 -6.13 -26.75 -22.79
N GLU A 275 -7.21 -27.48 -22.52
CA GLU A 275 -7.42 -28.15 -21.23
C GLU A 275 -6.32 -29.19 -20.93
N LYS A 276 -5.92 -29.96 -21.93
CA LYS A 276 -4.80 -30.92 -21.81
C LYS A 276 -3.45 -30.23 -21.67
N GLU A 277 -3.23 -29.15 -22.41
CA GLU A 277 -1.97 -28.40 -22.33
C GLU A 277 -1.79 -27.68 -21.00
N ILE A 278 -2.86 -27.12 -20.44
CA ILE A 278 -2.88 -26.50 -19.11
C ILE A 278 -2.51 -27.53 -18.04
N ALA A 279 -3.15 -28.70 -18.05
CA ALA A 279 -2.85 -29.78 -17.11
C ALA A 279 -1.39 -30.24 -17.19
N GLN A 280 -0.81 -30.33 -18.40
CA GLN A 280 0.60 -30.70 -18.59
C GLN A 280 1.58 -29.63 -18.09
N ILE A 281 1.24 -28.34 -18.27
CA ILE A 281 2.06 -27.23 -17.78
C ILE A 281 2.04 -27.18 -16.25
N GLU A 282 0.88 -27.38 -15.62
CA GLU A 282 0.74 -27.45 -14.16
C GLU A 282 1.55 -28.61 -13.57
N GLU A 283 1.54 -29.77 -14.22
CA GLU A 283 2.37 -30.92 -13.82
C GLU A 283 3.87 -30.60 -13.91
N ASN A 284 4.32 -29.93 -14.99
CA ASN A 284 5.70 -29.53 -15.16
C ASN A 284 6.15 -28.47 -14.13
N ILE A 285 5.28 -27.51 -13.81
CA ILE A 285 5.50 -26.52 -12.76
C ILE A 285 5.70 -27.23 -11.41
N ALA A 286 4.82 -28.16 -11.06
CA ALA A 286 4.92 -28.91 -9.82
C ALA A 286 6.21 -29.74 -9.72
N LEU A 287 6.69 -30.32 -10.83
CA LEU A 287 7.97 -31.03 -10.88
C LEU A 287 9.16 -30.10 -10.64
N ILE A 288 9.16 -28.92 -11.29
CA ILE A 288 10.24 -27.93 -11.12
C ILE A 288 10.25 -27.37 -9.69
N GLU A 289 9.09 -27.09 -9.10
CA GLU A 289 8.97 -26.63 -7.71
C GLU A 289 9.48 -27.68 -6.71
N ASN A 290 9.16 -28.96 -6.93
CA ASN A 290 9.64 -30.05 -6.09
C ASN A 290 11.16 -30.24 -6.21
N ASP A 291 11.69 -30.13 -7.44
CA ASP A 291 13.14 -30.17 -7.67
C ASP A 291 13.88 -29.00 -7.00
N LEU A 292 13.31 -27.79 -7.04
CA LEU A 292 13.86 -26.62 -6.35
C LEU A 292 13.81 -26.77 -4.82
N ALA A 293 12.76 -27.42 -4.29
CA ALA A 293 12.61 -27.71 -2.87
C ALA A 293 13.55 -28.82 -2.36
N SER A 294 14.00 -29.73 -3.23
CA SER A 294 14.86 -30.87 -2.88
C SER A 294 16.27 -30.49 -2.41
N GLY A 295 16.74 -29.27 -2.72
CA GLY A 295 18.03 -28.74 -2.28
C GLY A 295 19.27 -29.41 -2.90
N GLN A 296 19.12 -30.23 -3.94
CA GLN A 296 20.21 -30.99 -4.58
C GLN A 296 20.83 -30.29 -5.81
N LEU A 297 20.39 -29.07 -6.14
CA LEU A 297 20.76 -28.38 -7.38
C LEU A 297 21.87 -27.33 -7.15
N GLU A 298 22.84 -27.29 -8.07
CA GLU A 298 23.88 -26.25 -8.08
C GLU A 298 23.32 -24.90 -8.57
N GLY A 299 23.94 -23.79 -8.15
CA GLY A 299 23.39 -22.43 -8.32
C GLY A 299 23.02 -22.03 -9.76
N SER A 300 23.78 -22.48 -10.76
CA SER A 300 23.49 -22.22 -12.17
C SER A 300 22.26 -23.00 -12.69
N ALA A 301 21.97 -24.18 -12.13
CA ALA A 301 20.79 -24.97 -12.46
C ALA A 301 19.52 -24.44 -11.76
N ILE A 302 19.67 -23.84 -10.57
CA ILE A 302 18.58 -23.16 -9.87
C ILE A 302 18.10 -21.95 -10.68
N GLU A 303 19.03 -21.11 -11.15
CA GLU A 303 18.69 -19.95 -11.97
C GLU A 303 17.96 -20.34 -13.27
N GLN A 304 18.42 -21.39 -13.95
CA GLN A 304 17.75 -21.90 -15.15
C GLN A 304 16.34 -22.41 -14.86
N LYS A 305 16.15 -23.17 -13.78
CA LYS A 305 14.82 -23.67 -13.39
C LYS A 305 13.88 -22.56 -12.92
N CYS A 306 14.39 -21.51 -12.27
CA CYS A 306 13.59 -20.33 -11.93
C CYS A 306 13.11 -19.55 -13.17
N ILE A 307 13.97 -19.41 -14.18
CA ILE A 307 13.60 -18.79 -15.46
C ILE A 307 12.56 -19.65 -16.19
N GLU A 308 12.75 -20.96 -16.20
CA GLU A 308 11.80 -21.91 -16.81
C GLU A 308 10.45 -21.90 -16.09
N LEU A 309 10.43 -21.89 -14.76
CA LEU A 309 9.23 -21.77 -13.94
C LEU A 309 8.48 -20.46 -14.24
N SER A 310 9.19 -19.34 -14.35
CA SER A 310 8.58 -18.05 -14.70
C SER A 310 7.96 -18.07 -16.10
N ARG A 311 8.64 -18.70 -17.06
CA ARG A 311 8.13 -18.84 -18.43
C ARG A 311 6.88 -19.73 -18.49
N LEU A 312 6.89 -20.87 -17.78
CA LEU A 312 5.75 -21.79 -17.75
C LEU A 312 4.53 -21.15 -17.09
N ASN A 313 4.72 -20.38 -16.01
CA ASN A 313 3.63 -19.62 -15.39
C ASN A 313 3.02 -18.57 -16.33
N GLN A 314 3.85 -17.85 -17.10
CA GLN A 314 3.34 -16.90 -18.10
C GLN A 314 2.60 -17.60 -19.25
N GLU A 315 3.04 -18.80 -19.64
CA GLU A 315 2.36 -19.59 -20.67
C GLU A 315 1.02 -20.15 -20.16
N LEU A 316 0.99 -20.60 -18.90
CA LEU A 316 -0.21 -21.05 -18.20
C LEU A 316 -1.26 -19.95 -18.16
N ASP A 317 -0.89 -18.74 -17.72
CA ASP A 317 -1.81 -17.60 -17.64
C ASP A 317 -2.44 -17.25 -19.00
N LYS A 318 -1.63 -17.23 -20.07
CA LYS A 318 -2.12 -16.96 -21.43
C LYS A 318 -3.08 -18.04 -21.93
N LYS A 319 -2.75 -19.30 -21.70
CA LYS A 319 -3.60 -20.43 -22.12
C LYS A 319 -4.87 -20.51 -21.29
N ALA A 320 -4.80 -20.23 -19.98
CA ALA A 320 -5.95 -20.17 -19.08
C ALA A 320 -6.91 -19.02 -19.46
N GLN A 321 -6.39 -17.84 -19.83
CA GLN A 321 -7.20 -16.74 -20.36
C GLN A 321 -7.91 -17.14 -21.66
N ARG A 322 -7.19 -17.74 -22.61
CA ARG A 322 -7.78 -18.22 -23.88
C ARG A 322 -8.82 -19.32 -23.67
N TRP A 323 -8.56 -20.24 -22.75
CA TRP A 323 -9.51 -21.28 -22.37
C TRP A 323 -10.76 -20.69 -21.70
N MET A 324 -10.61 -19.64 -20.88
CA MET A 324 -11.74 -18.92 -20.27
C MET A 324 -12.56 -18.17 -21.31
N GLU A 325 -11.92 -17.45 -22.25
CA GLU A 325 -12.59 -16.77 -23.37
C GLU A 325 -13.42 -17.74 -24.21
N LEU A 326 -12.81 -18.88 -24.58
CA LEU A 326 -13.54 -19.94 -25.26
C LEU A 326 -14.66 -20.42 -24.33
N GLY A 327 -14.37 -20.74 -23.06
CA GLY A 327 -15.29 -21.09 -21.97
C GLY A 327 -16.63 -20.33 -21.98
N GLU A 328 -16.56 -19.03 -22.17
CA GLU A 328 -17.72 -18.14 -22.18
C GLU A 328 -18.62 -18.29 -23.43
N LEU A 329 -18.09 -18.76 -24.56
CA LEU A 329 -18.84 -18.97 -25.82
C LEU A 329 -19.82 -20.15 -25.78
N GLU A 330 -19.77 -21.04 -24.78
CA GLU A 330 -20.65 -22.22 -24.70
C GLU A 330 -21.94 -22.02 -23.90
N LYS A 331 -22.05 -20.99 -23.06
CA LYS A 331 -23.25 -20.82 -22.24
C LYS A 331 -24.33 -20.01 -22.97
N LYS A 332 -24.93 -20.64 -23.99
CA LYS A 332 -26.38 -20.57 -24.32
C LYS A 332 -26.85 -21.67 -25.30
#